data_AF-A0A2G2M456-F1
#
_entry.id   AF-A0A2G2M456-F1
#
_cell.length_a   1.000
_cell.length_b   1.000
_cell.length_c   1.000
_cell.angle_alpha   90.00
_cell.angle_beta   90.00
_cell.angle_gamma   90.00
#
_symmetry.space_group_name_H-M   'P 1'
#
loop_
_entity.id
_entity.type
_entity.pdbx_description
1 polymer ?
#
loop_
_entity_poly.entity_id
_entity_poly.type
_entity_poly.pdbx_seq_one_letter_code
_entity_poly.pdbx_strand_id
1 'polypeptide(L)'
;MKKVMLFIVALMFSVAANAAPLDLTLINANSGNAQVAPGSGTVVSGAASVTGASATSPDVFELIVADAGTLTFAGSLHPTGPTSFFEVFSGMTSILSLTGTAATGLFSTSLFVDAGTYLISVFSEGGTGGYNFTVATPIPAALFLFAPALLGFLGLRRKATLAA
;
A
#
# COMPACT_ATOMS: atom_id res chain seq x y z
N MET A 1 22.76 38.15 -0.74
CA MET A 1 23.61 36.94 -0.61
C MET A 1 23.20 36.08 0.59
N LYS A 2 23.26 36.57 1.84
CA LYS A 2 22.86 35.80 3.05
C LYS A 2 21.44 35.21 3.07
N LYS A 3 20.46 35.87 2.43
CA LYS A 3 19.06 35.42 2.37
C LYS A 3 18.83 34.23 1.42
N VAL A 4 19.71 34.05 0.44
CA VAL A 4 19.63 32.92 -0.52
C VAL A 4 20.26 31.67 0.10
N MET A 5 21.29 31.82 0.93
CA MET A 5 21.93 30.68 1.62
C MET A 5 20.97 29.94 2.55
N LEU A 6 20.15 30.65 3.34
CA LEU A 6 19.20 29.99 4.27
C LEU A 6 18.14 29.16 3.52
N PHE A 7 17.66 29.65 2.38
CA PHE A 7 16.70 28.93 1.54
C PHE A 7 17.31 27.65 0.96
N ILE A 8 18.56 27.72 0.49
CA ILE A 8 19.28 26.54 -0.01
C ILE A 8 19.53 25.53 1.12
N VAL A 9 19.89 25.98 2.33
CA VAL A 9 20.07 25.09 3.49
C VAL A 9 18.74 24.42 3.87
N ALA A 10 17.63 25.16 3.93
CA ALA A 10 16.32 24.57 4.19
C ALA A 10 15.87 23.58 3.09
N LEU A 11 16.19 23.86 1.82
CA LEU A 11 15.96 22.95 0.71
C LEU A 11 16.80 21.66 0.85
N MET A 12 18.05 21.76 1.28
CA MET A 12 18.92 20.59 1.51
C MET A 12 18.46 19.74 2.71
N PHE A 13 17.80 20.33 3.71
CA PHE A 13 17.17 19.59 4.82
C PHE A 13 15.78 19.02 4.48
N SER A 14 15.20 19.36 3.33
CA SER A 14 13.90 18.83 2.89
C SER A 14 13.98 17.46 2.19
N VAL A 15 15.21 16.94 1.98
CA VAL A 15 15.43 15.68 1.28
C VAL A 15 15.44 14.52 2.29
N ALA A 16 14.60 13.52 2.00
CA ALA A 16 14.54 12.18 2.59
C ALA A 16 13.62 11.97 3.81
N ALA A 17 12.32 12.17 3.62
CA ALA A 17 11.35 11.26 4.22
C ALA A 17 10.76 10.39 3.09
N ASN A 18 11.34 9.22 2.86
CA ASN A 18 10.80 8.25 1.93
C ASN A 18 9.87 7.29 2.69
N ALA A 19 8.71 6.94 2.12
CA ALA A 19 7.91 5.87 2.70
C ALA A 19 8.64 4.54 2.48
N ALA A 20 8.43 3.58 3.39
CA ALA A 20 9.03 2.26 3.26
C ALA A 20 8.59 1.63 1.93
N PRO A 21 9.52 1.15 1.08
CA PRO A 21 9.14 0.47 -0.14
C PRO A 21 8.55 -0.90 0.18
N LEU A 22 7.57 -1.27 -0.62
CA LEU A 22 6.98 -2.59 -0.72
C LEU A 22 7.42 -3.20 -2.05
N ASP A 23 7.57 -4.52 -2.06
CA ASP A 23 7.73 -5.31 -3.27
C ASP A 23 6.67 -6.42 -3.26
N LEU A 24 5.91 -6.54 -4.34
CA LEU A 24 4.86 -7.52 -4.52
C LEU A 24 5.20 -8.35 -5.73
N THR A 25 5.28 -9.66 -5.55
CA THR A 25 5.50 -10.60 -6.64
C THR A 25 4.40 -11.65 -6.66
N LEU A 26 4.03 -12.11 -7.85
CA LEU A 26 3.10 -13.22 -8.01
C LEU A 26 3.89 -14.52 -7.98
N ILE A 27 3.62 -15.38 -7.00
CA ILE A 27 4.29 -16.68 -6.86
C ILE A 27 3.48 -17.78 -7.55
N ASN A 28 2.15 -17.77 -7.41
CA ASN A 28 1.27 -18.75 -8.02
C ASN A 28 0.06 -18.08 -8.66
N ALA A 29 -0.07 -18.27 -9.99
CA ALA A 29 -1.16 -17.75 -10.82
C ALA A 29 -2.17 -18.87 -11.15
N ASN A 30 -2.91 -19.33 -10.15
CA ASN A 30 -3.92 -20.38 -10.29
C ASN A 30 -5.17 -19.93 -11.05
N SER A 31 -5.47 -18.63 -11.07
CA SER A 31 -6.48 -18.04 -11.97
C SER A 31 -6.03 -17.96 -13.43
N GLY A 32 -4.74 -18.17 -13.71
CA GLY A 32 -4.14 -18.07 -15.05
C GLY A 32 -3.97 -16.65 -15.57
N ASN A 33 -4.55 -15.65 -14.90
CA ASN A 33 -4.45 -14.25 -15.31
C ASN A 33 -4.30 -13.25 -14.15
N ALA A 34 -3.91 -13.72 -12.96
CA ALA A 34 -3.43 -12.86 -11.91
C ALA A 34 -2.25 -12.02 -12.40
N GLN A 35 -2.27 -10.73 -12.10
CA GLN A 35 -1.27 -9.75 -12.49
C GLN A 35 -0.88 -8.91 -11.27
N VAL A 36 0.35 -8.39 -11.31
CA VAL A 36 0.85 -7.41 -10.34
C VAL A 36 1.21 -6.13 -11.09
N ALA A 37 0.60 -5.02 -10.69
CA ALA A 37 0.91 -3.69 -11.20
C ALA A 37 0.24 -2.61 -10.33
N PRO A 38 0.99 -1.68 -9.71
CA PRO A 38 2.46 -1.67 -9.56
C PRO A 38 2.97 -2.81 -8.67
N GLY A 39 4.17 -3.31 -8.99
CA GLY A 39 4.86 -4.35 -8.21
C GLY A 39 5.81 -3.83 -7.15
N SER A 40 6.25 -2.58 -7.23
CA SER A 40 7.11 -1.99 -6.20
C SER A 40 6.82 -0.52 -5.97
N GLY A 41 7.13 -0.03 -4.76
CA GLY A 41 6.94 1.36 -4.34
C GLY A 41 6.21 1.47 -3.01
N THR A 42 5.56 2.61 -2.76
CA THR A 42 4.82 2.85 -1.51
C THR A 42 3.39 2.29 -1.55
N VAL A 43 2.93 1.93 -2.75
CA VAL A 43 1.68 1.26 -3.06
C VAL A 43 1.98 0.16 -4.06
N VAL A 44 1.52 -1.04 -3.78
CA VAL A 44 1.59 -2.20 -4.67
C VAL A 44 0.19 -2.79 -4.85
N SER A 45 -0.06 -3.46 -5.97
CA SER A 45 -1.37 -4.07 -6.20
C SER A 45 -1.37 -5.31 -7.04
N GLY A 46 -2.28 -6.21 -6.70
CA GLY A 46 -2.57 -7.44 -7.42
C GLY A 46 -4.03 -7.46 -7.88
N ALA A 47 -4.27 -8.06 -9.04
CA ALA A 47 -5.61 -8.26 -9.56
C ALA A 47 -5.69 -9.51 -10.44
N ALA A 48 -6.87 -10.11 -10.54
CA ALA A 48 -7.16 -11.16 -11.50
C ALA A 48 -8.61 -11.00 -12.00
N SER A 49 -8.90 -11.48 -13.21
CA SER A 49 -10.26 -11.51 -13.76
C SER A 49 -10.64 -12.91 -14.22
N VAL A 50 -11.49 -13.61 -13.48
CA VAL A 50 -11.92 -14.94 -13.88
C VAL A 50 -12.90 -14.80 -15.04
N THR A 51 -12.48 -15.24 -16.23
CA THR A 51 -13.32 -15.32 -17.43
C THR A 51 -13.63 -16.80 -17.73
N GLY A 52 -14.67 -17.33 -17.09
CA GLY A 52 -15.34 -18.55 -17.55
C GLY A 52 -14.84 -19.89 -16.99
N ALA A 53 -13.82 -19.91 -16.13
CA ALA A 53 -13.42 -21.12 -15.40
C ALA A 53 -13.18 -20.76 -13.92
N SER A 54 -14.00 -21.29 -13.00
CA SER A 54 -13.76 -21.13 -11.57
C SER A 54 -12.37 -21.64 -11.24
N ALA A 55 -11.51 -20.76 -10.70
CA ALA A 55 -10.25 -21.21 -10.10
C ALA A 55 -10.58 -22.22 -9.00
N THR A 56 -9.86 -23.34 -8.94
CA THR A 56 -9.99 -24.37 -7.90
C THR A 56 -8.98 -24.17 -6.76
N SER A 57 -8.13 -23.15 -6.87
CA SER A 57 -7.06 -22.85 -5.92
C SER A 57 -6.80 -21.34 -5.87
N PRO A 58 -6.35 -20.79 -4.72
CA PRO A 58 -6.06 -19.37 -4.57
C PRO A 58 -4.84 -18.94 -5.35
N ASP A 59 -4.84 -17.70 -5.83
CA ASP A 59 -3.61 -17.04 -6.27
C ASP A 59 -2.79 -16.64 -5.04
N VAL A 60 -1.47 -16.75 -5.15
CA VAL A 60 -0.54 -16.47 -4.05
C VAL A 60 0.48 -15.44 -4.48
N PHE A 61 0.58 -14.38 -3.68
CA PHE A 61 1.53 -13.28 -3.86
C PHE A 61 2.52 -13.24 -2.69
N GLU A 62 3.77 -12.89 -2.98
CA GLU A 62 4.77 -12.54 -1.99
C GLU A 62 4.76 -11.02 -1.80
N LEU A 63 4.66 -10.57 -0.55
CA LEU A 63 4.84 -9.18 -0.18
C LEU A 63 6.10 -9.06 0.68
N ILE A 64 7.08 -8.31 0.21
CA ILE A 64 8.27 -7.93 0.96
C ILE A 64 8.06 -6.52 1.52
N VAL A 65 8.20 -6.41 2.84
CA VAL A 65 8.05 -5.17 3.60
C VAL A 65 9.42 -4.76 4.11
N ALA A 66 9.92 -3.61 3.65
CA ALA A 66 11.28 -3.17 3.96
C ALA A 66 11.47 -2.64 5.40
N ASP A 67 10.41 -2.11 6.02
CA ASP A 67 10.47 -1.54 7.37
C ASP A 67 9.17 -1.82 8.14
N ALA A 68 9.28 -1.93 9.46
CA ALA A 68 8.13 -2.18 10.32
C ALA A 68 7.19 -0.97 10.33
N GLY A 69 5.88 -1.21 10.31
CA GLY A 69 4.90 -0.13 10.30
C GLY A 69 3.48 -0.60 10.09
N THR A 70 2.59 0.37 9.87
CA THR A 70 1.21 0.07 9.47
C THR A 70 1.18 -0.13 7.96
N LEU A 71 0.48 -1.16 7.48
CA LEU A 71 0.08 -1.31 6.09
C LEU A 71 -1.43 -1.18 5.98
N THR A 72 -1.89 -0.57 4.90
CA THR A 72 -3.31 -0.54 4.55
C THR A 72 -3.56 -1.49 3.40
N PHE A 73 -4.45 -2.45 3.62
CA PHE A 73 -4.94 -3.41 2.64
C PHE A 73 -6.34 -2.98 2.22
N ALA A 74 -6.53 -2.72 0.94
CA ALA A 74 -7.83 -2.35 0.40
C ALA A 74 -8.09 -3.10 -0.89
N GLY A 75 -9.34 -3.37 -1.23
CA GLY A 75 -9.63 -4.10 -2.43
C GLY A 75 -11.09 -4.49 -2.58
N SER A 76 -11.32 -5.36 -3.55
CA SER A 76 -12.61 -5.92 -3.85
C SER A 76 -12.49 -7.39 -4.22
N LEU A 77 -13.38 -8.19 -3.65
CA LEU A 77 -13.64 -9.55 -4.08
C LEU A 77 -14.98 -9.55 -4.80
N HIS A 78 -15.05 -10.17 -5.98
CA HIS A 78 -16.31 -10.36 -6.71
C HIS A 78 -16.65 -11.85 -6.77
N PRO A 79 -17.01 -12.49 -5.62
CA PRO A 79 -17.53 -13.85 -5.63
C PRO A 79 -18.74 -13.94 -6.54
N THR A 80 -18.75 -14.93 -7.42
CA THR A 80 -19.99 -15.45 -7.99
C THR A 80 -20.34 -16.84 -7.43
N GLY A 81 -19.43 -17.44 -6.64
CA GLY A 81 -19.63 -18.64 -5.85
C GLY A 81 -19.72 -18.37 -4.33
N PRO A 82 -19.97 -19.42 -3.53
CA PRO A 82 -20.14 -19.31 -2.09
C PRO A 82 -18.87 -18.99 -1.30
N THR A 83 -17.67 -19.23 -1.84
CA THR A 83 -16.41 -19.10 -1.12
C THR A 83 -15.44 -18.12 -1.80
N SER A 84 -15.18 -16.98 -1.16
CA SER A 84 -14.10 -16.07 -1.56
C SER A 84 -13.39 -15.55 -0.33
N PHE A 85 -12.08 -15.36 -0.43
CA PHE A 85 -11.29 -14.85 0.67
C PHE A 85 -10.08 -14.05 0.21
N PHE A 86 -9.64 -13.17 1.10
CA PHE A 86 -8.36 -12.50 1.08
C PHE A 86 -7.67 -12.77 2.41
N GLU A 87 -6.49 -13.38 2.36
CA GLU A 87 -5.78 -13.81 3.56
C GLU A 87 -4.31 -13.40 3.49
N VAL A 88 -3.76 -12.96 4.62
CA VAL A 88 -2.34 -12.60 4.77
C VAL A 88 -1.72 -13.50 5.81
N PHE A 89 -0.56 -14.05 5.49
CA PHE A 89 0.21 -14.94 6.34
C PHE A 89 1.57 -14.33 6.70
N SER A 90 1.97 -14.55 7.95
CA SER A 90 3.37 -14.45 8.39
C SER A 90 3.87 -15.86 8.67
N GLY A 91 4.77 -16.36 7.82
CA GLY A 91 5.15 -17.77 7.83
C GLY A 91 3.94 -18.69 7.61
N MET A 92 3.61 -19.54 8.58
CA MET A 92 2.46 -20.45 8.53
C MET A 92 1.21 -19.91 9.23
N THR A 93 1.26 -18.72 9.83
CA THR A 93 0.17 -18.18 10.63
C THR A 93 -0.59 -17.13 9.83
N SER A 94 -1.91 -17.31 9.73
CA SER A 94 -2.82 -16.29 9.20
C SER A 94 -2.93 -15.13 10.18
N ILE A 95 -2.61 -13.92 9.73
CA ILE A 95 -2.63 -12.68 10.53
C ILE A 95 -3.77 -11.74 10.13
N LEU A 96 -4.38 -11.99 8.96
CA LEU A 96 -5.57 -11.30 8.48
C LEU A 96 -6.34 -12.27 7.59
N SER A 97 -7.63 -12.47 7.87
CA SER A 97 -8.53 -13.25 7.01
C SER A 97 -9.82 -12.47 6.80
N LEU A 98 -10.14 -12.21 5.54
CA LEU A 98 -11.35 -11.52 5.10
C LEU A 98 -12.11 -12.48 4.19
N THR A 99 -13.25 -12.97 4.66
CA THR A 99 -14.12 -13.87 3.88
C THR A 99 -15.29 -13.08 3.30
N GLY A 100 -15.55 -13.26 2.01
CA GLY A 100 -16.71 -12.69 1.32
C GLY A 100 -17.76 -13.75 1.02
N THR A 101 -19.03 -13.46 1.26
CA THR A 101 -20.16 -14.31 0.86
C THR A 101 -20.99 -13.54 -0.18
N ALA A 102 -21.04 -14.08 -1.40
CA ALA A 102 -21.87 -13.68 -2.55
C ALA A 102 -22.58 -12.29 -2.48
N ALA A 103 -21.81 -11.22 -2.64
CA ALA A 103 -22.17 -9.87 -3.09
C ALA A 103 -20.88 -9.04 -2.99
N THR A 104 -20.59 -8.16 -3.96
CA THR A 104 -19.35 -7.35 -4.08
C THR A 104 -18.71 -7.01 -2.73
N GLY A 105 -17.63 -7.72 -2.38
CA GLY A 105 -16.96 -7.60 -1.10
C GLY A 105 -15.87 -6.54 -1.18
N LEU A 106 -16.23 -5.27 -1.04
CA LEU A 106 -15.24 -4.21 -0.82
C LEU A 106 -14.65 -4.37 0.58
N PHE A 107 -13.34 -4.22 0.71
CA PHE A 107 -12.67 -4.21 2.00
C PHE A 107 -11.60 -3.12 2.07
N SER A 108 -11.37 -2.63 3.29
CA SER A 108 -10.28 -1.75 3.64
C SER A 108 -9.94 -1.99 5.10
N THR A 109 -8.71 -2.37 5.39
CA THR A 109 -8.22 -2.65 6.74
C THR A 109 -6.77 -2.26 6.88
N SER A 110 -6.33 -2.00 8.11
CA SER A 110 -4.95 -1.66 8.40
C SER A 110 -4.37 -2.67 9.39
N LEU A 111 -3.13 -3.08 9.17
CA LEU A 111 -2.42 -4.03 10.01
C LEU A 111 -1.04 -3.48 10.36
N PHE A 112 -0.61 -3.63 11.61
CA PHE A 112 0.76 -3.39 12.00
C PHE A 112 1.59 -4.64 11.71
N VAL A 113 2.68 -4.47 10.98
CA VAL A 113 3.56 -5.54 10.53
C VAL A 113 5.02 -5.17 10.81
N ASP A 114 5.84 -6.18 11.04
CA ASP A 114 7.30 -6.01 11.08
C ASP A 114 7.89 -6.08 9.67
N ALA A 115 9.13 -5.64 9.50
CA ALA A 115 9.89 -5.86 8.28
C ALA A 115 10.05 -7.35 8.02
N GLY A 116 9.84 -7.79 6.77
CA GLY A 116 9.91 -9.20 6.42
C GLY A 116 9.05 -9.57 5.22
N THR A 117 8.86 -10.88 5.05
CA THR A 117 8.11 -11.47 3.94
C THR A 117 6.76 -11.99 4.42
N TYR A 118 5.71 -11.63 3.69
CA TYR A 118 4.33 -12.05 3.92
C TYR A 118 3.79 -12.73 2.68
N LEU A 119 2.90 -13.70 2.86
CA LEU A 119 2.17 -14.30 1.75
C LEU A 119 0.74 -13.77 1.74
N ILE A 120 0.26 -13.36 0.57
CA ILE A 120 -1.13 -12.96 0.37
C ILE A 120 -1.78 -14.03 -0.49
N SER A 121 -2.80 -14.68 0.05
CA SER A 121 -3.60 -15.67 -0.64
C SER A 121 -4.96 -15.05 -0.98
N VAL A 122 -5.30 -15.04 -2.26
CA VAL A 122 -6.57 -14.47 -2.72
C VAL A 122 -7.32 -15.51 -3.54
N PHE A 123 -8.58 -15.73 -3.16
CA PHE A 123 -9.46 -16.63 -3.87
C PHE A 123 -10.79 -15.95 -4.16
N SER A 124 -11.25 -16.08 -5.40
CA SER A 124 -12.58 -15.65 -5.79
C SER A 124 -13.27 -16.78 -6.54
N GLU A 125 -14.25 -17.43 -5.92
CA GLU A 125 -14.99 -18.52 -6.57
C GLU A 125 -16.04 -17.98 -7.56
N GLY A 126 -16.20 -18.71 -8.67
CA GLY A 126 -17.31 -18.59 -9.62
C GLY A 126 -16.94 -17.98 -10.99
N GLY A 127 -17.82 -18.20 -11.97
CA GLY A 127 -17.54 -18.08 -13.41
C GLY A 127 -17.05 -16.71 -13.93
N THR A 128 -17.77 -15.62 -13.67
CA THR A 128 -17.42 -14.26 -14.16
C THR A 128 -17.27 -13.32 -12.96
N GLY A 129 -16.05 -13.15 -12.50
CA GLY A 129 -15.75 -12.36 -11.30
C GLY A 129 -14.25 -12.30 -11.09
N GLY A 130 -13.74 -11.37 -10.30
CA GLY A 130 -12.32 -11.21 -10.08
C GLY A 130 -12.03 -10.56 -8.75
N TYR A 131 -10.75 -10.33 -8.50
CA TYR A 131 -10.34 -9.53 -7.36
C TYR A 131 -9.39 -8.44 -7.80
N ASN A 132 -9.37 -7.38 -7.01
CA ASN A 132 -8.26 -6.43 -6.99
C ASN A 132 -7.95 -6.13 -5.53
N PHE A 133 -6.69 -5.85 -5.26
CA PHE A 133 -6.27 -5.34 -3.97
C PHE A 133 -5.06 -4.43 -4.13
N THR A 134 -4.92 -3.52 -3.18
CA THR A 134 -3.79 -2.63 -3.00
C THR A 134 -3.24 -2.84 -1.59
N VAL A 135 -1.92 -2.74 -1.46
CA VAL A 135 -1.22 -2.64 -0.18
C VAL A 135 -0.44 -1.34 -0.20
N ALA A 136 -0.62 -0.50 0.82
CA ALA A 136 -0.02 0.81 0.87
C ALA A 136 0.65 1.07 2.23
N THR A 137 1.82 1.72 2.17
CA THR A 137 2.46 2.33 3.33
C THR A 137 1.89 3.72 3.61
N PRO A 138 1.83 4.15 4.89
CA PRO A 138 1.50 5.52 5.24
C PRO A 138 2.46 6.51 4.58
N ILE A 139 1.92 7.60 4.06
CA ILE A 139 2.73 8.71 3.58
C ILE A 139 3.48 9.30 4.79
N PRO A 140 4.81 9.51 4.72
CA PRO A 140 5.58 10.01 5.84
C PRO A 140 5.02 11.33 6.40
N ALA A 141 4.65 11.33 7.68
CA ALA A 141 4.12 12.52 8.38
C ALA A 141 5.11 13.70 8.38
N ALA A 142 6.39 13.43 8.16
CA ALA A 142 7.42 14.45 7.99
C ALA A 142 7.08 15.46 6.88
N LEU A 143 6.39 15.04 5.81
CA LEU A 143 5.90 15.96 4.77
C LEU A 143 5.04 17.09 5.36
N PHE A 144 4.20 16.77 6.34
CA PHE A 144 3.33 17.74 7.01
C PHE A 144 4.06 18.56 8.08
N LEU A 145 5.14 18.04 8.68
CA LEU A 145 5.97 18.79 9.62
C LEU A 145 6.81 19.88 8.93
N PHE A 146 7.05 19.78 7.61
CA PHE A 146 7.70 20.83 6.85
C PHE A 146 6.79 22.03 6.56
N ALA A 147 5.47 21.87 6.53
CA ALA A 147 4.56 22.98 6.22
C ALA A 147 4.59 24.12 7.27
N PRO A 148 4.49 23.85 8.59
CA PRO A 148 4.64 24.89 9.62
C PRO A 148 6.05 25.48 9.68
N ALA A 149 7.09 24.67 9.47
CA ALA A 149 8.47 25.16 9.44
C ALA A 149 8.69 26.13 8.26
N LEU A 150 8.20 25.79 7.07
CA LEU A 150 8.26 26.65 5.89
C LEU A 150 7.44 27.94 6.09
N LEU A 151 6.24 27.84 6.69
CA LEU A 151 5.40 28.99 7.00
C LEU A 151 6.03 29.89 8.07
N GLY A 152 6.72 29.32 9.06
CA GLY A 152 7.50 30.04 10.07
C GLY A 152 8.66 30.82 9.44
N PHE A 153 9.43 30.20 8.52
CA PHE A 153 10.48 30.88 7.77
C PHE A 153 9.94 31.98 6.84
N LEU A 154 8.78 31.77 6.21
CA LEU A 154 8.12 32.78 5.36
C LEU A 154 7.50 33.92 6.19
N GLY A 155 6.98 33.62 7.38
CA GLY A 155 6.37 34.59 8.30
C GLY A 155 7.40 35.54 8.95
N LEU A 156 8.59 35.05 9.26
CA LEU A 156 9.69 35.87 9.78
C LEU A 156 10.19 36.93 8.76
N ARG A 157 9.92 36.74 7.46
CA ARG A 157 10.25 37.72 6.42
C ARG A 157 9.42 39.01 6.52
N ARG A 158 8.23 38.97 7.16
CA ARG A 158 7.35 40.14 7.27
C ARG A 158 7.75 41.10 8.40
N LYS A 159 8.43 40.61 9.45
CA LYS A 159 8.88 41.47 10.56
C LYS A 159 10.21 42.18 10.31
N ALA A 160 11.06 41.66 9.42
CA ALA A 160 12.35 42.28 9.10
C ALA A 160 12.25 43.58 8.28
N THR A 161 11.07 43.95 7.76
CA THR A 161 10.83 45.24 7.08
C THR A 161 10.34 46.34 8.03
N LEU A 162 9.93 46.00 9.27
CA LEU A 162 9.43 46.99 10.24
C LEU A 162 10.52 47.55 11.18
N ALA A 163 11.76 47.10 11.02
CA ALA A 163 12.93 47.60 11.75
C ALA A 163 14.00 48.05 10.75
N ALA A 164 13.68 49.10 10.00
CA ALA A 164 14.61 49.96 9.26
C ALA A 164 13.96 51.33 9.10
#